data_AF-A0A3C0IXG7-F1
#
_entry.id   AF-A0A3C0IXG7-F1
#
_cell.length_a   1.000
_cell.length_b   1.000
_cell.length_c   1.000
_cell.angle_alpha   90.00
_cell.angle_beta   90.00
_cell.angle_gamma   90.00
#
_symmetry.space_group_name_H-M   'P 1'
#
loop_
_entity.id
_entity.type
_entity.pdbx_description
1 polymer ?
#
loop_
_entity_poly.entity_id
_entity_poly.type
_entity_poly.pdbx_seq_one_letter_code
_entity_poly.pdbx_strand_id
1 'polypeptide(L)'
;MDLRRKQIYLTPELDEHLSKLALATGNSESHIIREALGEYVAKAAKDADRSDNPLARLLSVDVDCKAVDGSREHDRDIYAPSDGAESSEGCDRSADGREGR
;
A
#
# COMPACT_ATOMS: atom_id res chain seq x y z
N MET A 1 -7.05 -3.74 -15.93
CA MET A 1 -6.91 -3.68 -14.46
C MET A 1 -6.68 -5.09 -13.97
N ASP A 2 -5.64 -5.31 -13.18
CA ASP A 2 -5.33 -6.64 -12.65
C ASP A 2 -6.09 -6.85 -11.34
N LEU A 3 -7.03 -7.80 -11.31
CA LEU A 3 -7.90 -8.07 -10.16
C LEU A 3 -7.42 -9.32 -9.43
N ARG A 4 -7.13 -9.19 -8.13
CA ARG A 4 -6.78 -10.34 -7.28
C ARG A 4 -8.01 -10.89 -6.56
N ARG A 5 -8.18 -12.21 -6.59
CA ARG A 5 -9.25 -12.90 -5.84
C ARG A 5 -8.94 -12.91 -4.35
N LYS A 6 -9.92 -12.51 -3.54
CA LYS A 6 -9.90 -12.65 -2.07
C LYS A 6 -11.18 -13.36 -1.62
N GLN A 7 -11.07 -14.20 -0.59
CA GLN A 7 -12.20 -14.81 0.10
C GLN A 7 -12.39 -14.11 1.44
N ILE A 8 -13.64 -13.80 1.79
CA ILE A 8 -14.02 -13.15 3.04
C ILE A 8 -15.24 -13.88 3.62
N TYR A 9 -15.37 -13.87 4.94
CA TYR A 9 -16.57 -14.34 5.62
C TYR A 9 -17.51 -13.17 5.87
N LEU A 10 -18.79 -13.36 5.55
CA LEU A 10 -19.86 -12.42 5.82
C LEU A 10 -20.81 -13.01 6.86
N THR A 11 -21.45 -12.16 7.65
CA THR A 11 -22.57 -12.62 8.47
C THR A 11 -23.79 -12.86 7.57
N PRO A 12 -24.72 -13.74 7.96
CA PRO A 12 -25.92 -14.00 7.17
C PRO A 12 -26.75 -12.74 6.90
N GLU A 13 -26.82 -11.82 7.86
CA GLU A 13 -27.56 -10.57 7.69
C GLU A 13 -26.91 -9.65 6.66
N LEU A 14 -25.57 -9.60 6.67
CA LEU A 14 -24.82 -8.77 5.72
C LEU A 14 -24.90 -9.31 4.30
N ASP A 15 -24.86 -10.63 4.13
CA ASP A 15 -25.07 -11.31 2.86
C ASP A 15 -26.46 -10.99 2.28
N GLU A 16 -27.51 -11.12 3.11
CA GLU A 16 -28.88 -10.80 2.69
C GLU A 16 -29.04 -9.33 2.29
N HIS A 17 -28.44 -8.40 3.05
CA HIS A 17 -28.46 -6.97 2.71
C HIS A 17 -27.71 -6.68 1.41
N LEU A 18 -26.57 -7.34 1.18
CA LEU A 18 -25.79 -7.18 -0.03
C LEU A 18 -26.56 -7.65 -1.26
N SER A 19 -27.19 -8.82 -1.19
CA SER A 19 -28.04 -9.34 -2.26
C SER A 19 -29.23 -8.42 -2.56
N LYS A 20 -29.92 -7.91 -1.54
CA LYS A 20 -31.01 -6.92 -1.74
C LYS A 20 -30.52 -5.65 -2.41
N LEU A 21 -29.35 -5.14 -2.01
CA LEU A 21 -28.76 -3.94 -2.59
C LEU A 21 -28.33 -4.15 -4.04
N ALA A 22 -27.77 -5.31 -4.37
CA ALA A 22 -27.44 -5.69 -5.74
C ALA A 22 -28.68 -5.69 -6.65
N LEU A 23 -29.78 -6.31 -6.19
CA LEU A 23 -31.05 -6.33 -6.92
C LEU A 23 -31.64 -4.92 -7.09
N ALA A 24 -31.61 -4.09 -6.05
CA ALA A 24 -32.19 -2.76 -6.09
C ALA A 24 -31.41 -1.79 -7.01
N THR A 25 -30.08 -1.94 -7.07
CA THR A 25 -29.22 -1.05 -7.85
C THR A 25 -28.92 -1.55 -9.27
N GLY A 26 -29.22 -2.81 -9.57
CA GLY A 26 -28.85 -3.46 -10.83
C GLY A 26 -27.35 -3.74 -10.96
N ASN A 27 -26.59 -3.63 -9.87
CA ASN A 27 -25.15 -3.86 -9.85
C ASN A 27 -24.83 -5.25 -9.30
N SER A 28 -23.68 -5.79 -9.72
CA SER A 28 -23.15 -7.02 -9.11
C SER A 28 -22.71 -6.77 -7.66
N GLU A 29 -22.85 -7.76 -6.79
CA GLU A 29 -22.36 -7.71 -5.41
C GLU A 29 -20.85 -7.38 -5.33
N SER A 30 -20.06 -7.95 -6.26
CA SER A 30 -18.63 -7.65 -6.35
C SER A 30 -18.34 -6.19 -6.69
N HIS A 31 -19.20 -5.52 -7.46
CA HIS A 31 -19.06 -4.09 -7.73
C HIS A 31 -19.32 -3.28 -6.45
N ILE A 32 -20.42 -3.57 -5.76
CA ILE A 32 -20.78 -2.91 -4.50
C ILE A 32 -19.67 -3.09 -3.45
N ILE A 33 -19.15 -4.31 -3.28
CA ILE A 33 -18.05 -4.58 -2.34
C ILE A 33 -16.80 -3.76 -2.70
N ARG A 34 -16.43 -3.68 -3.98
CA ARG A 34 -15.27 -2.90 -4.40
C ARG A 34 -15.43 -1.41 -4.14
N GLU A 35 -16.60 -0.84 -4.45
CA GLU A 35 -16.90 0.57 -4.20
C GLU A 35 -16.85 0.87 -2.69
N ALA A 36 -17.59 0.10 -1.89
CA ALA A 36 -17.64 0.30 -0.44
C ALA A 36 -16.26 0.14 0.22
N LEU A 37 -15.47 -0.84 -0.21
CA LEU A 37 -14.11 -1.04 0.30
C LEU A 37 -13.18 0.11 -0.13
N GLY A 38 -13.31 0.60 -1.37
CA GLY A 38 -12.56 1.74 -1.87
C GLY A 38 -12.84 3.00 -1.07
N GLU A 39 -14.11 3.31 -0.83
CA GLU A 39 -14.53 4.44 0.00
C GLU A 39 -14.02 4.32 1.44
N TYR A 40 -14.15 3.13 2.04
CA TYR A 40 -13.68 2.88 3.40
C TYR A 40 -12.17 3.07 3.52
N VAL A 41 -11.38 2.47 2.62
CA VAL A 41 -9.91 2.59 2.63
C VAL A 41 -9.47 4.04 2.39
N ALA A 42 -10.09 4.74 1.43
CA ALA A 42 -9.77 6.14 1.18
C ALA A 42 -10.09 7.04 2.38
N LYS A 43 -11.19 6.78 3.08
CA LYS A 43 -11.54 7.49 4.32
C LYS A 43 -10.55 7.17 5.45
N ALA A 44 -10.27 5.89 5.66
CA ALA A 44 -9.33 5.43 6.69
C ALA A 44 -7.91 5.96 6.47
N ALA A 45 -7.45 6.05 5.21
CA ALA A 45 -6.16 6.64 4.87
C ALA A 45 -6.09 8.13 5.25
N LYS A 46 -7.14 8.91 4.94
CA LYS A 46 -7.22 10.33 5.34
C LYS A 46 -7.21 10.52 6.85
N ASP A 47 -7.86 9.62 7.58
CA ASP A 47 -7.90 9.67 9.05
C ASP A 47 -6.56 9.19 9.65
N ALA A 48 -5.88 8.23 9.02
CA ALA A 48 -4.56 7.76 9.42
C ALA A 48 -3.46 8.81 9.17
N ASP A 49 -3.50 9.54 8.06
CA ASP A 49 -2.61 10.68 7.77
C ASP A 49 -2.77 11.82 8.78
N ARG A 50 -3.95 11.95 9.39
CA ARG A 50 -4.21 12.91 10.48
C ARG A 50 -3.76 12.41 11.84
N SER A 51 -3.53 11.11 11.98
CA SER A 51 -2.95 10.55 13.20
C SER A 51 -1.43 10.63 13.10
N ASP A 52 -0.75 11.05 14.16
CA ASP A 52 0.72 10.98 14.28
C ASP A 52 1.20 9.52 14.40
N ASN A 53 0.71 8.60 13.57
CA ASN A 53 1.19 7.24 13.54
C ASN A 53 2.52 7.22 12.76
N PRO A 54 3.68 7.03 13.43
CA PRO A 54 4.97 7.05 12.77
C PRO A 54 5.11 5.92 11.73
N LEU A 55 4.33 4.85 11.84
CA LEU A 55 4.33 3.75 10.87
C LEU A 55 3.55 4.07 9.59
N ALA A 56 2.55 4.96 9.65
CA ALA A 56 1.81 5.38 8.46
C ALA A 56 2.73 6.11 7.47
N ARG A 57 3.72 6.85 7.99
CA ARG A 57 4.77 7.49 7.17
C ARG A 57 5.68 6.49 6.47
N LEU A 58 5.90 5.30 7.03
CA LEU A 58 6.74 4.28 6.40
C LEU A 58 6.04 3.58 5.22
N LEU A 59 4.71 3.43 5.29
CA LEU A 59 3.92 2.80 4.23
C LEU A 59 3.65 3.72 3.03
N SER A 60 3.80 5.02 3.21
CA SER A 60 3.59 6.07 2.20
C SER A 60 4.88 6.52 1.50
N VAL A 61 6.03 5.99 1.93
CA VAL A 61 7.31 6.22 1.26
C VAL A 61 7.39 5.27 0.06
N ASP A 62 6.92 5.75 -1.09
CA ASP A 62 7.29 5.19 -2.38
C ASP A 62 8.74 5.61 -2.67
N VAL A 63 9.66 4.65 -2.57
CA VAL A 63 11.05 4.87 -2.98
C VAL A 63 11.14 4.53 -4.46
N ASP A 64 11.40 5.54 -5.29
CA ASP A 64 11.66 5.37 -6.72
C ASP A 64 13.06 4.75 -6.92
N CYS A 65 13.16 3.46 -6.60
CA CYS A 65 14.39 2.70 -6.68
C CYS A 65 14.50 2.05 -8.06
N LYS A 66 15.46 2.50 -8.87
CA LYS A 66 16.00 1.70 -9.98
C LYS A 66 16.87 0.52 -9.49
N ALA A 67 17.03 0.38 -8.18
CA ALA A 67 17.85 -0.65 -7.57
C ALA A 67 17.15 -2.02 -7.58
N VAL A 68 17.94 -3.07 -7.85
CA VAL A 68 17.53 -4.47 -7.77
C VAL A 68 17.04 -4.77 -6.35
N ASP A 69 16.02 -5.61 -6.22
CA ASP A 69 15.44 -6.03 -4.92
C ASP A 69 16.51 -6.60 -4.00
N GLY A 70 16.98 -5.77 -3.06
CA GLY A 70 18.03 -6.13 -2.10
C GLY A 70 17.63 -7.26 -1.16
N SER A 71 16.34 -7.61 -1.07
CA SER A 71 15.90 -8.80 -0.32
C SER A 71 16.35 -10.08 -0.99
N ARG A 72 16.41 -10.11 -2.33
CA ARG A 72 16.81 -11.30 -3.11
C ARG A 72 18.32 -11.48 -3.13
N GLU A 73 19.05 -10.38 -3.08
CA GLU A 73 20.52 -10.37 -3.08
C GLU A 73 21.11 -10.24 -1.67
N HIS A 74 20.28 -10.29 -0.63
CA HIS A 74 20.65 -10.05 0.77
C HIS A 74 21.89 -10.85 1.21
N ASP A 75 21.92 -12.15 0.90
CA ASP A 75 23.03 -13.00 1.29
C ASP A 75 24.29 -12.70 0.47
N ARG A 76 24.15 -12.33 -0.80
CA ARG A 76 25.28 -11.95 -1.65
C ARG A 76 25.88 -10.63 -1.16
N ASP A 77 25.05 -9.63 -0.86
CA ASP A 77 25.50 -8.29 -0.53
C ASP A 77 26.11 -8.22 0.88
N ILE A 78 25.73 -9.13 1.80
CA ILE A 78 26.30 -9.22 3.15
C ILE A 78 27.54 -10.12 3.21
N TYR A 79 27.56 -11.21 2.44
CA TYR A 79 28.58 -12.25 2.59
C TYR A 79 29.58 -12.35 1.43
N ALA A 80 29.43 -11.58 0.34
CA ALA A 80 30.46 -11.52 -0.69
C ALA A 80 31.72 -10.82 -0.16
N PRO A 81 32.92 -11.34 -0.48
CA PRO A 81 34.17 -10.69 -0.12
C PRO A 81 34.25 -9.34 -0.85
N SER A 82 34.46 -8.27 -0.09
CA SER A 82 34.57 -6.90 -0.62
C SER A 82 35.96 -6.66 -1.20
N ASP A 83 36.22 -7.18 -2.40
CA ASP A 83 37.34 -6.71 -3.21
C ASP A 83 36.95 -5.36 -3.82
N GLY A 84 37.33 -4.27 -3.14
CA GLY A 84 37.50 -2.90 -3.61
C GLY A 84 36.63 -2.37 -4.77
N ALA A 85 35.67 -1.50 -4.39
CA ALA A 85 35.09 -0.38 -5.15
C ALA A 85 34.27 -0.69 -6.42
N GLU A 86 32.99 -0.28 -6.45
CA GLU A 86 32.56 1.02 -6.96
C GLU A 86 31.06 1.27 -6.67
N SER A 87 30.75 2.55 -6.54
CA SER A 87 29.51 3.22 -6.12
C SER A 87 28.17 2.56 -6.45
N SER A 88 27.38 2.26 -5.42
CA SER A 88 25.94 2.48 -5.51
C SER A 88 25.71 3.98 -5.35
N GLU A 89 25.26 4.61 -6.43
CA GLU A 89 24.83 6.01 -6.43
C GLU A 89 23.89 6.22 -5.24
N GLY A 90 24.35 7.07 -4.31
CA GLY A 90 23.60 7.42 -3.13
C GLY A 90 22.28 8.03 -3.53
N CYS A 91 21.21 7.52 -2.93
CA CYS A 91 19.89 8.13 -3.04
C CYS A 91 19.97 9.54 -2.42
N ASP A 92 19.98 10.57 -3.27
CA ASP A 92 19.94 11.96 -2.85
C ASP A 92 18.67 12.18 -2.04
N ARG A 93 18.83 12.30 -0.72
CA ARG A 93 17.77 12.77 0.15
C ARG A 93 17.57 14.23 -0.17
N SER A 94 16.55 14.53 -0.99
CA SER A 94 16.00 15.88 -1.05
C SER A 94 15.38 16.20 0.31
N ALA A 95 16.21 16.69 1.23
CA ALA A 95 15.77 17.35 2.44
C ALA A 95 15.19 18.70 2.02
N ASP A 96 13.86 18.74 1.88
CA ASP A 96 13.13 19.99 1.72
C ASP A 96 13.33 20.84 2.98
N GLY A 97 14.22 21.82 2.87
CA GLY A 97 14.54 22.75 3.93
C GLY A 97 13.37 23.67 4.21
N ARG A 98 12.79 23.58 5.41
CA ARG A 98 12.01 24.67 6.00
C ARG A 98 12.88 25.44 6.98
N GLU A 99 13.54 26.48 6.48
CA GLU A 99 13.86 27.66 7.30
C GLU A 99 12.54 28.39 7.62
N GLY A 100 12.10 28.26 8.86
CA GLY A 100 10.96 28.98 9.43
C GLY A 100 11.45 30.02 10.43
N ARG A 101 11.54 31.24 9.89
CA ARG A 101 11.74 32.58 10.47
C ARG A 101 11.34 32.80 11.94
#